data_AF-A0A969BDT2-F1
#
_entry.id   AF-A0A969BDT2-F1
#
_cell.length_a   1.000
_cell.length_b   1.000
_cell.length_c   1.000
_cell.angle_alpha   90.00
_cell.angle_beta   90.00
_cell.angle_gamma   90.00
#
_symmetry.space_group_name_H-M   'P 1'
#
loop_
_entity.id
_entity.type
_entity.pdbx_description
1 polymer ?
#
loop_
_entity_poly.entity_id
_entity_poly.type
_entity_poly.pdbx_seq_one_letter_code
_entity_poly.pdbx_strand_id
1 'polypeptide(L)'
;MSMLEASLETLKGLFADKPEALKVFDLESLESQFLKEKLRNSGELFTGAVNLWVTGRTGSGKTSLGNSLLDSDVMKSNGFQDCTDFIGYFQLTSNLRFWDTPGICSNINYENINRTALMMEQIPGNKFSRPPVVTLKDSDSLLIKDFSKCVSPRIKPEEKNAIVEEWRSLMQKEDIQPDVILYVMAPHMKFLDPDRQYLGELLETWKSLKDSGKKCIVIPILNVFRKDDGTIVPTPQEMTYARREIPEVYKAVFGDDNFPPVIEINSKTGEGIPKITEIICQIIPSAKIGNLGTVLKDDLKKYAQKERENRYCKTLSLISGRLARYTVDKNIDGQSLLQSAASAICAYGVMTFKSLDAIKDIKAQFDSVVEQVKQVQGARSEDITIKENVMGTKDITRIKPTEQEVEVEYTEWRPEEKTETIEEEVDVPVERTSFFPQTVEVRGIVDVTKPRSWLGKLWTGEDTYTEQEVGNVERNVIVPYHYIDYEKQTRERDVTKTEWIQETNKKLETRIVGYEEEIVDTVEVVLTQVDKVVGTKYLAGGYPAIKFLLGLGLGIQNFCSNTGATWTKSIQQSEILIESKLSPYKSRIDELVEDPEGEKKLIELLENTLIA
;
A
#
# COMPACT_ATOMS: atom_id res chain seq x y z
N MET A 1 -10.04 22.71 -15.69
CA MET A 1 -8.72 22.17 -15.31
C MET A 1 -8.66 20.74 -15.81
N SER A 2 -7.69 20.40 -16.66
CA SER A 2 -7.55 19.03 -17.15
C SER A 2 -7.16 18.08 -16.00
N MET A 3 -7.53 16.79 -16.06
CA MET A 3 -7.12 15.79 -15.06
C MET A 3 -5.60 15.77 -14.83
N LEU A 4 -4.84 16.12 -15.86
CA LEU A 4 -3.39 16.20 -15.87
C LEU A 4 -2.86 17.43 -15.09
N GLU A 5 -3.49 18.59 -15.25
CA GLU A 5 -3.20 19.78 -14.45
C GLU A 5 -3.48 19.52 -12.97
N ALA A 6 -4.62 18.89 -12.66
CA ALA A 6 -4.95 18.52 -11.28
C ALA A 6 -3.92 17.55 -10.69
N SER A 7 -3.49 16.54 -11.47
CA SER A 7 -2.49 15.55 -11.03
C SER A 7 -1.11 16.18 -10.77
N LEU A 8 -0.69 17.13 -11.60
CA LEU A 8 0.56 17.87 -11.43
C LEU A 8 0.50 18.78 -10.20
N GLU A 9 -0.61 19.47 -9.96
CA GLU A 9 -0.79 20.28 -8.75
C GLU A 9 -0.77 19.43 -7.48
N THR A 10 -1.38 18.24 -7.50
CA THR A 10 -1.30 17.28 -6.37
C THR A 10 0.15 16.88 -6.09
N LEU A 11 0.96 16.54 -7.11
CA LEU A 11 2.39 16.26 -6.91
C LEU A 11 3.14 17.48 -6.39
N LYS A 12 2.92 18.68 -6.95
CA LYS A 12 3.57 19.90 -6.46
C LYS A 12 3.26 20.16 -4.99
N GLY A 13 2.03 19.91 -4.54
CA GLY A 13 1.65 20.01 -3.13
C GLY A 13 2.39 18.98 -2.26
N LEU A 14 2.48 17.73 -2.70
CA LEU A 14 3.17 16.65 -1.99
C LEU A 14 4.68 16.81 -1.89
N PHE A 15 5.27 17.57 -2.81
CA PHE A 15 6.70 17.88 -2.87
C PHE A 15 6.97 19.37 -2.68
N ALA A 16 6.10 20.08 -1.96
CA ALA A 16 6.28 21.51 -1.67
C ALA A 16 7.57 21.79 -0.87
N ASP A 17 8.09 20.79 -0.15
CA ASP A 17 9.39 20.80 0.53
C ASP A 17 10.60 20.65 -0.42
N LYS A 18 10.37 20.23 -1.68
CA LYS A 18 11.39 20.01 -2.73
C LYS A 18 10.91 20.52 -4.10
N PRO A 19 10.60 21.81 -4.25
CA PRO A 19 10.00 22.38 -5.46
C PRO A 19 10.88 22.20 -6.71
N GLU A 20 12.21 22.15 -6.54
CA GLU A 20 13.18 21.95 -7.60
C GLU A 20 13.12 20.56 -8.25
N ALA A 21 12.63 19.55 -7.52
CA ALA A 21 12.60 18.17 -8.01
C ALA A 21 11.58 17.97 -9.13
N LEU A 22 10.53 18.80 -9.20
CA LEU A 22 9.48 18.72 -10.23
C LEU A 22 9.67 19.76 -11.35
N LYS A 23 10.86 20.37 -11.45
CA LYS A 23 11.18 21.30 -12.54
C LYS A 23 11.34 20.53 -13.85
N VAL A 24 10.67 20.98 -14.91
CA VAL A 24 10.87 20.40 -16.25
C VAL A 24 12.28 20.72 -16.73
N PHE A 25 12.95 19.71 -17.29
CA PHE A 25 14.31 19.82 -17.79
C PHE A 25 14.32 19.88 -19.32
N ASP A 26 14.60 21.05 -19.88
CA ASP A 26 14.78 21.22 -21.33
C ASP A 26 16.26 21.16 -21.75
N LEU A 27 16.53 20.85 -23.03
CA LEU A 27 17.92 20.70 -23.53
C LEU A 27 18.67 22.01 -23.45
N GLU A 28 18.05 23.06 -23.97
CA GLU A 28 18.72 24.34 -24.20
C GLU A 28 19.18 24.97 -22.88
N SER A 29 18.40 24.82 -21.82
CA SER A 29 18.71 25.26 -20.46
C SER A 29 19.87 24.47 -19.85
N LEU A 30 19.91 23.14 -20.00
CA LEU A 30 21.00 22.31 -19.49
C LEU A 30 22.31 22.53 -20.26
N GLU A 31 22.24 22.67 -21.58
CA GLU A 31 23.37 23.07 -22.42
C GLU A 31 23.91 24.43 -21.98
N SER A 32 23.02 25.40 -21.77
CA SER A 32 23.39 26.72 -21.29
C SER A 32 24.04 26.65 -19.91
N GLN A 33 23.51 25.85 -18.98
CA GLN A 33 24.10 25.66 -17.65
C GLN A 33 25.53 25.12 -17.76
N PHE A 34 25.73 24.06 -18.54
CA PHE A 34 27.05 23.44 -18.73
C PHE A 34 28.05 24.40 -19.37
N LEU A 35 27.65 25.10 -20.43
CA LEU A 35 28.53 26.03 -21.12
C LEU A 35 28.94 27.19 -20.21
N LYS A 36 28.00 27.75 -19.44
CA LYS A 36 28.28 28.80 -18.47
C LYS A 36 29.27 28.34 -17.41
N GLU A 37 29.12 27.13 -16.88
CA GLU A 37 30.07 26.54 -15.94
C GLU A 37 31.46 26.39 -16.57
N LYS A 38 31.53 25.88 -17.81
CA LYS A 38 32.80 25.76 -18.55
C LYS A 38 33.45 27.13 -18.80
N LEU A 39 32.68 28.14 -19.19
CA LEU A 39 33.16 29.51 -19.38
C LEU A 39 33.75 30.10 -18.09
N ARG A 40 33.15 29.79 -16.93
CA ARG A 40 33.66 30.26 -15.63
C ARG A 40 34.89 29.50 -15.15
N ASN A 41 34.94 28.19 -15.35
CA ASN A 41 35.86 27.31 -14.63
C ASN A 41 37.00 26.72 -15.49
N SER A 42 36.93 26.81 -16.82
CA SER A 42 37.92 26.22 -17.72
C SER A 42 38.79 27.28 -18.37
N GLY A 43 40.10 27.24 -18.11
CA GLY A 43 41.09 28.16 -18.69
C GLY A 43 41.47 27.89 -20.14
N GLU A 44 41.04 26.75 -20.69
CA GLU A 44 41.47 26.26 -22.01
C GLU A 44 40.47 26.54 -23.14
N LEU A 45 39.32 27.17 -22.83
CA LEU A 45 38.27 27.40 -23.83
C LEU A 45 38.73 28.40 -24.89
N PHE A 46 39.22 29.57 -24.50
CA PHE A 46 39.87 30.50 -25.41
C PHE A 46 41.36 30.60 -25.11
N THR A 47 42.19 30.51 -26.14
CA THR A 47 43.66 30.62 -26.04
C THR A 47 44.15 32.05 -25.84
N GLY A 48 43.28 33.04 -26.02
CA GLY A 48 43.53 34.45 -25.76
C GLY A 48 42.25 35.19 -25.40
N ALA A 49 42.38 36.48 -25.05
CA ALA A 49 41.25 37.30 -24.66
C ALA A 49 40.23 37.45 -25.80
N VAL A 50 38.96 37.22 -25.47
CA VAL A 50 37.81 37.50 -26.35
C VAL A 50 36.96 38.59 -25.71
N ASN A 51 36.95 39.79 -26.32
CA ASN A 51 36.20 40.95 -25.83
C ASN A 51 34.77 40.92 -26.37
N LEU A 52 33.84 40.50 -25.51
CA LEU A 52 32.40 40.49 -25.75
C LEU A 52 31.76 41.74 -25.14
N TRP A 53 31.39 42.66 -26.00
CA TRP A 53 30.71 43.91 -25.62
C TRP A 53 29.20 43.73 -25.72
N VAL A 54 28.44 44.32 -24.79
CA VAL A 54 26.98 44.21 -24.75
C VAL A 54 26.38 45.59 -24.65
N THR A 55 25.59 45.96 -25.65
CA THR A 55 24.91 47.27 -25.75
C THR A 55 23.44 47.11 -26.13
N GLY A 56 22.65 48.17 -25.99
CA GLY A 56 21.21 48.19 -26.24
C GLY A 56 20.44 48.97 -25.18
N ARG A 57 19.13 49.14 -25.39
CA ARG A 57 18.27 50.01 -24.58
C ARG A 57 18.27 49.64 -23.10
N THR A 58 18.06 50.61 -22.22
CA THR A 58 17.86 50.30 -20.80
C THR A 58 16.67 49.36 -20.63
N GLY A 59 16.78 48.38 -19.72
CA GLY A 59 15.77 47.33 -19.54
C GLY A 59 15.86 46.17 -20.54
N SER A 60 16.77 46.20 -21.53
CA SER A 60 16.87 45.11 -22.51
C SER A 60 17.42 43.79 -21.96
N GLY A 61 18.04 43.80 -20.77
CA GLY A 61 18.56 42.61 -20.08
C GLY A 61 20.07 42.40 -20.15
N LYS A 62 20.85 43.40 -20.58
CA LYS A 62 22.32 43.34 -20.70
C LYS A 62 23.02 42.91 -19.39
N THR A 63 22.76 43.64 -18.30
CA THR A 63 23.32 43.32 -16.98
C THR A 63 22.84 41.96 -16.46
N SER A 64 21.60 41.55 -16.77
CA SER A 64 21.08 40.23 -16.43
C SER A 64 21.85 39.11 -17.14
N LEU A 65 22.22 39.32 -18.41
CA LEU A 65 23.06 38.40 -19.17
C LEU A 65 24.46 38.27 -18.53
N GLY A 66 25.06 39.39 -18.11
CA GLY A 66 26.32 39.42 -17.38
C GLY A 66 26.27 38.62 -16.06
N ASN A 67 25.25 38.87 -15.24
CA ASN A 67 25.01 38.11 -14.00
C ASN A 67 24.77 36.62 -14.25
N SER A 68 24.09 36.26 -15.35
CA SER A 68 23.89 34.85 -15.73
C SER A 68 25.21 34.16 -16.05
N LEU A 69 26.14 34.84 -16.74
CA LEU A 69 27.49 34.32 -17.01
C LEU A 69 28.32 34.20 -15.73
N LEU A 70 28.24 35.18 -14.83
CA LEU A 70 28.92 35.17 -13.52
C LEU A 70 28.31 34.19 -12.51
N ASP A 71 27.07 33.74 -12.73
CA ASP A 71 26.28 32.95 -11.76
C ASP A 71 26.11 33.67 -10.41
N SER A 72 25.91 34.99 -10.48
CA SER A 72 25.84 35.85 -9.31
C SER A 72 25.07 37.13 -9.62
N ASP A 73 24.40 37.70 -8.62
CA ASP A 73 23.69 38.99 -8.72
C ASP A 73 24.59 40.17 -8.31
N VAL A 74 25.87 40.12 -8.65
CA VAL A 74 26.86 41.14 -8.24
C VAL A 74 26.73 42.45 -9.02
N MET A 75 26.32 42.39 -10.30
CA MET A 75 26.00 43.58 -11.07
C MET A 75 24.55 43.95 -10.76
N LYS A 76 24.33 45.09 -10.10
CA LYS A 76 22.98 45.46 -9.67
C LYS A 76 22.08 45.70 -10.89
N SER A 77 21.10 44.81 -11.07
CA SER A 77 19.99 44.99 -12.01
C SER A 77 18.74 45.29 -11.19
N ASN A 78 18.51 46.56 -10.87
CA ASN A 78 17.41 46.98 -10.00
C ASN A 78 16.12 47.31 -10.77
N GLY A 79 16.04 47.01 -12.08
CA GLY A 79 14.83 47.17 -12.88
C GLY A 79 14.37 48.62 -13.10
N PHE A 80 15.17 49.61 -12.69
CA PHE A 80 14.93 51.03 -12.95
C PHE A 80 15.45 51.42 -14.35
N GLN A 81 14.99 52.55 -14.87
CA GLN A 81 15.36 53.01 -16.22
C GLN A 81 16.82 53.52 -16.35
N ASP A 82 17.57 53.60 -15.25
CA ASP A 82 18.87 54.29 -15.17
C ASP A 82 19.80 53.59 -14.14
N CYS A 83 20.13 52.31 -14.39
CA CYS A 83 20.84 51.47 -13.41
C CYS A 83 22.37 51.41 -13.58
N THR A 84 22.88 51.73 -14.77
CA THR A 84 24.29 51.53 -15.14
C THR A 84 24.84 52.83 -15.72
N ASP A 85 25.52 53.63 -14.89
CA ASP A 85 26.18 54.90 -15.25
C ASP A 85 27.69 54.73 -15.48
N PHE A 86 28.16 53.50 -15.58
CA PHE A 86 29.56 53.10 -15.77
C PHE A 86 29.66 51.93 -16.76
N ILE A 87 30.87 51.62 -17.22
CA ILE A 87 31.13 50.39 -17.98
C ILE A 87 31.38 49.25 -17.00
N GLY A 88 30.51 48.24 -16.98
CA GLY A 88 30.73 47.02 -16.22
C GLY A 88 31.71 46.11 -16.94
N TYR A 89 32.67 45.53 -16.23
CA TYR A 89 33.67 44.63 -16.80
C TYR A 89 33.83 43.39 -15.93
N PHE A 90 34.02 42.23 -16.54
CA PHE A 90 34.64 41.08 -15.87
C PHE A 90 35.36 40.18 -16.86
N GLN A 91 36.39 39.50 -16.38
CA GLN A 91 37.06 38.42 -17.09
C GLN A 91 36.77 37.08 -16.43
N LEU A 92 36.30 36.12 -17.23
CA LEU A 92 36.14 34.73 -16.81
C LEU A 92 37.45 33.96 -16.99
N THR A 93 37.59 32.84 -16.28
CA THR A 93 38.76 31.94 -16.39
C THR A 93 38.99 31.49 -17.83
N SER A 94 37.93 31.36 -18.64
CA SER A 94 38.00 31.03 -20.07
C SER A 94 38.70 32.04 -20.96
N ASN A 95 39.13 33.20 -20.45
CA ASN A 95 39.59 34.37 -21.20
C ASN A 95 38.49 35.12 -21.95
N LEU A 96 37.21 34.81 -21.71
CA LEU A 96 36.10 35.66 -22.12
C LEU A 96 36.07 36.92 -21.24
N ARG A 97 36.16 38.10 -21.87
CA ARG A 97 36.02 39.41 -21.24
C ARG A 97 34.65 39.97 -21.61
N PHE A 98 33.81 40.22 -20.61
CA PHE A 98 32.47 40.76 -20.79
C PHE A 98 32.46 42.24 -20.43
N TRP A 99 31.91 43.07 -21.33
CA TRP A 99 31.78 44.51 -21.16
C TRP A 99 30.30 44.90 -21.25
N ASP A 100 29.71 45.30 -20.13
CA ASP A 100 28.32 45.80 -20.03
C ASP A 100 28.31 47.32 -20.16
N THR A 101 27.60 47.85 -21.16
CA THR A 101 27.51 49.29 -21.35
C THR A 101 26.24 49.89 -20.71
N PRO A 102 26.27 51.18 -20.33
CA PRO A 102 25.08 51.94 -20.00
C PRO A 102 23.99 51.79 -21.08
N GLY A 103 22.74 51.72 -20.64
CA GLY A 103 21.62 51.61 -21.55
C GLY A 103 21.38 52.88 -22.34
N ILE A 104 20.96 52.70 -23.59
CA ILE A 104 20.61 53.80 -24.50
C ILE A 104 19.14 54.20 -24.33
N CYS A 105 18.77 55.35 -24.90
CA CYS A 105 17.40 55.87 -24.99
C CYS A 105 16.66 56.17 -23.66
N SER A 106 17.30 56.02 -22.50
CA SER A 106 16.76 56.52 -21.22
C SER A 106 17.38 57.86 -20.84
N ASN A 107 18.70 57.98 -20.94
CA ASN A 107 19.47 59.15 -20.58
C ASN A 107 20.60 59.38 -21.60
N ILE A 108 20.59 60.53 -22.26
CA ILE A 108 21.56 60.85 -23.32
C ILE A 108 23.00 60.88 -22.78
N ASN A 109 23.22 61.25 -21.52
CA ASN A 109 24.57 61.23 -20.94
C ASN A 109 25.11 59.80 -20.79
N TYR A 110 24.25 58.86 -20.40
CA TYR A 110 24.61 57.44 -20.34
C TYR A 110 24.85 56.87 -21.74
N GLU A 111 24.04 57.27 -22.70
CA GLU A 111 24.27 56.93 -24.10
C GLU A 111 25.60 57.51 -24.61
N ASN A 112 26.00 58.72 -24.22
CA ASN A 112 27.30 59.29 -24.58
C ASN A 112 28.48 58.55 -23.94
N ILE A 113 28.34 58.01 -22.72
CA ILE A 113 29.33 57.09 -22.12
C ILE A 113 29.48 55.83 -22.99
N ASN A 114 28.35 55.22 -23.36
CA ASN A 114 28.31 54.04 -24.23
C ASN A 114 28.92 54.33 -25.61
N ARG A 115 28.51 55.42 -26.27
CA ARG A 115 29.03 55.86 -27.57
C ARG A 115 30.53 56.11 -27.51
N THR A 116 31.02 56.78 -26.47
CA THR A 116 32.46 57.01 -26.27
C THR A 116 33.21 55.69 -26.09
N ALA A 117 32.67 54.75 -25.30
CA ALA A 117 33.27 53.45 -25.08
C ALA A 117 33.38 52.62 -26.37
N LEU A 118 32.36 52.70 -27.24
CA LEU A 118 32.27 51.98 -28.52
C LEU A 118 32.77 52.77 -29.74
N MET A 119 33.49 53.88 -29.54
CA MET A 119 34.07 54.72 -30.60
C MET A 119 33.04 55.35 -31.56
N MET A 120 31.79 55.50 -31.11
CA MET A 120 30.72 56.15 -31.87
C MET A 120 30.72 57.66 -31.66
N GLU A 121 30.13 58.40 -32.61
CA GLU A 121 29.88 59.83 -32.44
C GLU A 121 28.91 60.08 -31.27
N GLN A 122 29.24 61.05 -30.42
CA GLN A 122 28.43 61.42 -29.26
C GLN A 122 27.26 62.31 -29.69
N ILE A 123 26.11 62.13 -29.03
CA ILE A 123 24.93 62.96 -29.28
C ILE A 123 25.18 64.36 -28.70
N PRO A 124 25.07 65.42 -29.52
CA PRO A 124 25.14 66.78 -29.02
C PRO A 124 23.87 67.13 -28.23
N GLY A 125 24.04 67.86 -27.14
CA GLY A 125 22.90 68.45 -26.43
C GLY A 125 22.18 69.50 -27.25
N ASN A 126 20.88 69.65 -26.98
CA ASN A 126 20.15 70.85 -27.38
C ASN A 126 19.53 71.51 -26.14
N LYS A 127 19.01 72.73 -26.31
CA LYS A 127 18.43 73.52 -25.22
C LYS A 127 17.22 72.89 -24.53
N PHE A 128 16.67 71.81 -25.09
CA PHE A 128 15.53 71.08 -24.56
C PHE A 128 15.92 69.72 -23.95
N SER A 129 17.18 69.32 -24.03
CA SER A 129 17.66 68.08 -23.42
C SER A 129 17.53 68.14 -21.89
N ARG A 130 16.95 67.09 -21.30
CA ARG A 130 16.83 66.91 -19.85
C ARG A 130 17.31 65.51 -19.47
N PRO A 131 18.34 65.38 -18.61
CA PRO A 131 19.23 66.45 -18.12
C PRO A 131 20.02 67.12 -19.27
N PRO A 132 20.70 68.26 -19.02
CA PRO A 132 21.64 68.83 -19.99
C PRO A 132 22.64 67.77 -20.46
N VAL A 133 22.84 67.69 -21.77
CA VAL A 133 23.76 66.70 -22.34
C VAL A 133 25.19 67.18 -22.17
N VAL A 134 26.03 66.28 -21.69
CA VAL A 134 27.47 66.46 -21.56
C VAL A 134 28.13 65.51 -22.55
N THR A 135 28.94 66.06 -23.45
CA THR A 135 29.84 65.27 -24.28
C THR A 135 31.18 65.10 -23.56
N LEU A 136 31.69 63.87 -23.55
CA LEU A 136 32.98 63.51 -22.98
C LEU A 136 34.11 64.01 -23.90
N LYS A 137 34.97 64.84 -23.34
CA LYS A 137 36.21 65.33 -23.96
C LYS A 137 37.33 64.32 -23.72
N ASP A 138 38.42 64.49 -24.47
CA ASP A 138 39.59 63.62 -24.39
C ASP A 138 40.24 63.58 -22.98
N SER A 139 40.11 64.67 -22.22
CA SER A 139 40.59 64.78 -20.83
C SER A 139 39.61 64.28 -19.76
N ASP A 140 38.37 63.96 -20.14
CA ASP A 140 37.40 63.40 -19.20
C ASP A 140 37.70 61.90 -18.94
N SER A 141 37.07 61.32 -17.93
CA SER A 141 37.26 59.92 -17.53
C SER A 141 36.01 59.07 -17.74
N LEU A 142 36.20 57.87 -18.27
CA LEU A 142 35.23 56.78 -18.26
C LEU A 142 35.40 55.96 -16.98
N LEU A 143 34.32 55.85 -16.19
CA LEU A 143 34.29 54.97 -15.03
C LEU A 143 34.05 53.52 -15.48
N ILE A 144 34.95 52.63 -15.08
CA ILE A 144 34.87 51.19 -15.29
C ILE A 144 34.79 50.52 -13.93
N LYS A 145 33.87 49.55 -13.79
CA LYS A 145 33.76 48.72 -12.58
C LYS A 145 34.10 47.28 -12.93
N ASP A 146 35.19 46.78 -12.35
CA ASP A 146 35.66 45.42 -12.55
C ASP A 146 35.05 44.47 -11.50
N PHE A 147 34.26 43.53 -11.99
CA PHE A 147 33.56 42.50 -11.23
C PHE A 147 34.27 41.14 -11.26
N SER A 148 35.46 41.03 -11.86
CA SER A 148 36.18 39.76 -12.01
C SER A 148 36.43 39.03 -10.67
N LYS A 149 36.59 39.80 -9.58
CA LYS A 149 36.81 39.27 -8.21
C LYS A 149 35.53 39.23 -7.36
N CYS A 150 34.39 39.63 -7.91
CA CYS A 150 33.13 39.74 -7.18
C CYS A 150 32.42 38.38 -7.14
N VAL A 151 32.91 37.45 -6.30
CA VAL A 151 32.30 36.13 -6.11
C VAL A 151 31.03 36.14 -5.26
N SER A 152 30.68 37.28 -4.65
CA SER A 152 29.42 37.46 -3.93
C SER A 152 28.96 38.92 -3.95
N PRO A 153 27.65 39.21 -3.79
CA PRO A 153 27.12 40.58 -3.80
C PRO A 153 27.69 41.51 -2.71
N ARG A 154 28.40 40.97 -1.71
CA ARG A 154 29.04 41.74 -0.64
C ARG A 154 30.38 42.33 -1.03
N ILE A 155 31.04 41.75 -2.04
CA ILE A 155 32.32 42.23 -2.54
C ILE A 155 32.04 43.37 -3.52
N LYS A 156 32.65 44.52 -3.26
CA LYS A 156 32.51 45.68 -4.15
C LYS A 156 33.44 45.52 -5.37
N PRO A 157 32.99 45.94 -6.57
CA PRO A 157 33.86 45.95 -7.74
C PRO A 157 35.02 46.93 -7.57
N GLU A 158 36.13 46.65 -8.24
CA GLU A 158 37.26 47.58 -8.34
C GLU A 158 36.89 48.68 -9.33
N GLU A 159 37.05 49.94 -8.93
CA GLU A 159 36.74 51.09 -9.78
C GLU A 159 37.99 51.62 -10.47
N LYS A 160 37.93 51.78 -11.79
CA LYS A 160 39.01 52.34 -12.61
C LYS A 160 38.48 53.50 -13.44
N ASN A 161 39.15 54.64 -13.35
CA ASN A 161 38.88 55.79 -14.21
C ASN A 161 39.86 55.77 -15.37
N ALA A 162 39.38 55.53 -16.59
CA ALA A 162 40.19 55.57 -17.80
C ALA A 162 40.00 56.92 -18.50
N ILE A 163 41.09 57.63 -18.79
CA ILE A 163 41.03 58.87 -19.55
C ILE A 163 40.52 58.57 -20.97
N VAL A 164 39.61 59.39 -21.51
CA VAL A 164 38.96 59.14 -22.80
C VAL A 164 39.97 59.03 -23.94
N GLU A 165 41.00 59.87 -23.97
CA GLU A 165 42.09 59.79 -24.96
C GLU A 165 42.83 58.44 -24.88
N GLU A 166 43.21 58.02 -23.67
CA GLU A 166 43.90 56.75 -23.43
C GLU A 166 43.00 55.56 -23.80
N TRP A 167 41.72 55.63 -23.45
CA TRP A 167 40.71 54.63 -23.80
C TRP A 167 40.62 54.44 -25.31
N ARG A 168 40.53 55.54 -26.07
CA ARG A 168 40.52 55.49 -27.53
C ARG A 168 41.81 54.90 -28.10
N SER A 169 42.96 55.21 -27.49
CA SER A 169 44.25 54.61 -27.88
C SER A 169 44.28 53.10 -27.60
N LEU A 170 43.75 52.65 -26.46
CA LEU A 170 43.66 51.22 -26.12
C LEU A 170 42.70 50.47 -27.04
N MET A 171 41.57 51.07 -27.41
CA MET A 171 40.63 50.55 -28.42
C MET A 171 41.25 50.43 -29.82
N GLN A 172 42.39 51.09 -30.08
CA GLN A 172 43.16 50.99 -31.32
C GLN A 172 44.28 49.93 -31.27
N LYS A 173 44.75 49.53 -30.07
CA LYS A 173 45.87 48.59 -29.86
C LYS A 173 45.45 47.14 -29.58
N GLU A 174 44.23 46.76 -29.97
CA GLU A 174 43.61 45.41 -29.86
C GLU A 174 43.26 44.88 -28.45
N ASP A 175 43.83 45.39 -27.34
CA ASP A 175 43.64 44.77 -26.01
C ASP A 175 42.19 44.80 -25.49
N ILE A 176 41.49 45.92 -25.69
CA ILE A 176 40.08 46.11 -25.29
C ILE A 176 39.12 46.22 -26.46
N GLN A 177 39.64 46.15 -27.69
CA GLN A 177 38.84 46.25 -28.90
C GLN A 177 37.80 45.11 -28.92
N PRO A 178 36.51 45.41 -29.17
CA PRO A 178 35.50 44.40 -29.39
C PRO A 178 35.91 43.38 -30.45
N ASP A 179 35.90 42.11 -30.08
CA ASP A 179 35.84 41.01 -31.05
C ASP A 179 34.38 40.83 -31.51
N VAL A 180 33.44 41.03 -30.57
CA VAL A 180 32.01 40.83 -30.76
C VAL A 180 31.25 41.89 -29.96
N ILE A 181 30.23 42.47 -30.58
CA ILE A 181 29.26 43.35 -29.92
C ILE A 181 27.89 42.68 -30.01
N LEU A 182 27.27 42.43 -28.86
CA LEU A 182 25.88 41.99 -28.77
C LEU A 182 24.98 43.22 -28.67
N TYR A 183 24.14 43.43 -29.69
CA TYR A 183 23.07 44.42 -29.61
C TYR A 183 21.82 43.76 -29.04
N VAL A 184 21.54 43.99 -27.75
CA VAL A 184 20.46 43.34 -27.00
C VAL A 184 19.21 44.21 -27.01
N MET A 185 18.14 43.65 -27.56
CA MET A 185 16.82 44.26 -27.66
C MET A 185 15.79 43.36 -27.00
N ALA A 186 14.87 43.95 -26.23
CA ALA A 186 13.76 43.24 -25.62
C ALA A 186 12.46 43.48 -26.42
N PRO A 187 11.87 42.47 -27.07
CA PRO A 187 10.76 42.68 -28.02
C PRO A 187 9.51 43.29 -27.39
N HIS A 188 9.21 42.97 -26.12
CA HIS A 188 8.08 43.53 -25.37
C HIS A 188 8.19 45.05 -25.13
N MET A 189 9.39 45.60 -25.27
CA MET A 189 9.63 47.05 -25.21
C MET A 189 9.58 47.71 -26.61
N LYS A 190 9.30 46.94 -27.66
CA LYS A 190 9.22 47.34 -29.09
C LYS A 190 10.54 47.86 -29.68
N PHE A 191 10.71 47.73 -30.99
CA PHE A 191 11.84 48.31 -31.72
C PHE A 191 11.44 49.69 -32.24
N LEU A 192 11.88 50.76 -31.57
CA LEU A 192 11.47 52.12 -31.86
C LEU A 192 12.52 52.85 -32.72
N ASP A 193 12.17 54.03 -33.24
CA ASP A 193 13.10 54.83 -34.07
C ASP A 193 14.43 55.14 -33.39
N PRO A 194 14.50 55.46 -32.07
CA PRO A 194 15.77 55.61 -31.39
C PRO A 194 16.63 54.34 -31.38
N ASP A 195 16.00 53.16 -31.24
CA ASP A 195 16.69 51.87 -31.30
C ASP A 195 17.26 51.62 -32.71
N ARG A 196 16.47 51.96 -33.75
CA ARG A 196 16.90 51.87 -35.16
C ARG A 196 18.07 52.80 -35.46
N GLN A 197 17.98 54.06 -35.05
CA GLN A 197 19.01 55.07 -35.25
C GLN A 197 20.30 54.64 -34.58
N TYR A 198 20.25 54.26 -33.30
CA TYR A 198 21.44 53.82 -32.58
C TYR A 198 22.08 52.57 -33.22
N LEU A 199 21.27 51.57 -33.59
CA LEU A 199 21.80 50.37 -34.26
C LEU A 199 22.43 50.74 -35.61
N GLY A 200 21.80 51.60 -36.41
CA GLY A 200 22.36 52.07 -37.68
C GLY A 200 23.72 52.73 -37.50
N GLU A 201 23.81 53.71 -36.60
CA GLU A 201 25.06 54.44 -36.30
C GLU A 201 26.15 53.52 -35.73
N LEU A 202 25.77 52.53 -34.91
CA LEU A 202 26.69 51.51 -34.39
C LEU A 202 27.26 50.68 -35.55
N LEU A 203 26.40 50.22 -36.45
CA LEU A 203 26.82 49.41 -37.61
C LEU A 203 27.68 50.23 -38.57
N GLU A 204 27.35 51.49 -38.84
CA GLU A 204 28.17 52.40 -39.67
C GLU A 204 29.56 52.60 -39.06
N THR A 205 29.63 52.87 -37.76
CA THR A 205 30.88 53.02 -37.02
C THR A 205 31.75 51.77 -37.17
N TRP A 206 31.18 50.59 -36.91
CA TRP A 206 31.94 49.33 -36.94
C TRP A 206 32.20 48.80 -38.34
N LYS A 207 31.40 49.18 -39.34
CA LYS A 207 31.70 48.98 -40.76
C LYS A 207 32.93 49.80 -41.17
N SER A 208 32.95 51.09 -40.86
CA SER A 208 34.09 51.98 -41.15
C SER A 208 35.37 51.50 -40.47
N LEU A 209 35.29 51.09 -39.20
CA LEU A 209 36.42 50.52 -38.49
C LEU A 209 36.87 49.18 -39.08
N LYS A 210 35.93 48.35 -39.56
CA LYS A 210 36.26 47.09 -40.24
C LYS A 210 37.02 47.31 -41.54
N ASP A 211 36.64 48.31 -42.32
CA ASP A 211 37.35 48.69 -43.55
C ASP A 211 38.78 49.20 -43.24
N SER A 212 39.00 49.74 -42.03
CA SER A 212 40.33 50.11 -41.52
C SER A 212 41.16 48.95 -40.96
N GLY A 213 40.69 47.70 -41.10
CA GLY A 213 41.41 46.49 -40.71
C GLY A 213 40.99 45.90 -39.36
N LYS A 214 40.06 46.52 -38.63
CA LYS A 214 39.56 45.97 -37.35
C LYS A 214 38.59 44.81 -37.60
N LYS A 215 38.64 43.78 -36.77
CA LYS A 215 37.74 42.63 -36.87
C LYS A 215 36.76 42.66 -35.72
N CYS A 216 35.53 43.08 -35.99
CA CYS A 216 34.42 43.06 -35.05
C CYS A 216 33.15 42.70 -35.80
N ILE A 217 32.22 42.06 -35.11
CA ILE A 217 30.87 41.80 -35.59
C ILE A 217 29.85 42.30 -34.59
N VAL A 218 28.75 42.86 -35.09
CA VAL A 218 27.59 43.20 -34.27
C VAL A 218 26.55 42.11 -34.47
N ILE A 219 26.18 41.41 -33.40
CA ILE A 219 25.21 40.32 -33.42
C ILE A 219 23.91 40.83 -32.79
N PRO A 220 22.77 40.80 -33.51
CA PRO A 220 21.49 41.19 -32.94
C PRO A 220 20.93 40.09 -32.03
N ILE A 221 20.60 40.48 -30.80
CA ILE A 221 20.08 39.59 -29.76
C ILE A 221 18.67 40.05 -29.36
N LEU A 222 17.72 39.12 -29.41
CA LEU A 222 16.37 39.29 -28.86
C LEU A 222 16.28 38.63 -27.49
N ASN A 223 16.19 39.44 -26.44
CA ASN A 223 15.99 38.94 -25.10
C ASN A 223 14.49 38.68 -24.84
N VAL A 224 14.13 37.40 -24.85
CA VAL A 224 12.77 36.89 -24.64
C VAL A 224 12.53 36.68 -23.15
N PHE A 225 11.98 37.71 -22.51
CA PHE A 225 11.59 37.63 -21.10
C PHE A 225 10.47 36.60 -20.90
N ARG A 226 10.56 35.86 -19.79
CA ARG A 226 9.51 34.94 -19.34
C ARG A 226 9.11 35.26 -17.90
N LYS A 227 7.83 35.07 -17.58
CA LYS A 227 7.32 35.09 -16.21
C LYS A 227 7.74 33.82 -15.46
N ASP A 228 7.56 33.80 -14.14
CA ASP A 228 7.95 32.65 -13.31
C ASP A 228 7.16 31.37 -13.63
N ASP A 229 5.96 31.50 -14.21
CA ASP A 229 5.14 30.38 -14.73
C ASP A 229 5.59 29.88 -16.12
N GLY A 230 6.65 30.47 -16.69
CA GLY A 230 7.19 30.14 -18.01
C GLY A 230 6.55 30.90 -19.18
N THR A 231 5.52 31.73 -18.92
CA THR A 231 4.83 32.50 -19.97
C THR A 231 5.77 33.51 -20.62
N ILE A 232 5.82 33.49 -21.95
CA ILE A 232 6.60 34.45 -22.75
C ILE A 232 5.95 35.84 -22.63
N VAL A 233 6.75 36.84 -22.25
CA VAL A 233 6.32 38.24 -22.10
C VAL A 233 6.03 38.92 -23.44
N PRO A 234 6.92 38.88 -24.46
CA PRO A 234 6.63 39.50 -25.75
C PRO A 234 5.52 38.77 -26.51
N THR A 235 4.69 39.53 -27.21
CA THR A 235 3.66 38.99 -28.11
C THR A 235 4.27 38.43 -29.40
N PRO A 236 3.62 37.47 -30.09
CA PRO A 236 4.08 36.97 -31.39
C PRO A 236 4.27 38.06 -32.44
N GLN A 237 3.45 39.12 -32.40
CA GLN A 237 3.53 40.27 -33.29
C GLN A 237 4.80 41.09 -33.01
N GLU A 238 5.12 41.35 -31.74
CA GLU A 238 6.36 42.06 -31.35
C GLU A 238 7.61 41.27 -31.75
N MET A 239 7.59 39.95 -31.56
CA MET A 239 8.68 39.06 -32.01
C MET A 239 8.85 39.14 -33.53
N THR A 240 7.77 39.00 -34.29
CA THR A 240 7.80 39.02 -35.76
C THR A 240 8.28 40.37 -36.30
N TYR A 241 7.81 41.46 -35.68
CA TYR A 241 8.24 42.80 -36.04
C TYR A 241 9.74 42.99 -35.82
N ALA A 242 10.27 42.61 -34.65
CA ALA A 242 11.70 42.71 -34.35
C ALA A 242 12.56 41.89 -35.31
N ARG A 243 12.15 40.64 -35.60
CA ARG A 243 12.83 39.74 -36.55
C ARG A 243 12.86 40.29 -37.98
N ARG A 244 11.89 41.12 -38.36
CA ARG A 244 11.85 41.76 -39.69
C ARG A 244 12.66 43.05 -39.73
N GLU A 245 12.43 43.95 -38.78
CA GLU A 245 12.95 45.32 -38.86
C GLU A 245 14.42 45.46 -38.50
N ILE A 246 14.96 44.58 -37.64
CA ILE A 246 16.40 44.58 -37.34
C ILE A 246 17.21 44.29 -38.62
N PRO A 247 16.94 43.22 -39.39
CA PRO A 247 17.51 43.00 -40.71
C PRO A 247 17.47 44.20 -41.66
N GLU A 248 16.36 44.95 -41.70
CA GLU A 248 16.25 46.12 -42.58
C GLU A 248 17.28 47.21 -42.24
N VAL A 249 17.63 47.39 -40.96
CA VAL A 249 18.70 48.31 -40.57
C VAL A 249 20.07 47.81 -41.06
N TYR A 250 20.34 46.50 -40.94
CA TYR A 250 21.57 45.92 -41.50
C TYR A 250 21.63 46.09 -43.02
N LYS A 251 20.54 45.80 -43.72
CA LYS A 251 20.43 45.95 -45.17
C LYS A 251 20.66 47.41 -45.60
N ALA A 252 20.12 48.37 -44.85
CA ALA A 252 20.35 49.79 -45.12
C ALA A 252 21.83 50.19 -44.99
N VAL A 253 22.56 49.63 -44.02
CA VAL A 253 23.97 49.97 -43.77
C VAL A 253 24.94 49.20 -44.67
N PHE A 254 24.73 47.90 -44.89
CA PHE A 254 25.64 47.03 -45.63
C PHE A 254 25.29 46.90 -47.12
N GLY A 255 24.03 47.11 -47.51
CA GLY A 255 23.57 47.01 -48.90
C GLY A 255 23.36 45.58 -49.39
N ASP A 256 23.45 44.58 -48.53
CA ASP A 256 23.19 43.17 -48.84
C ASP A 256 22.43 42.47 -47.69
N ASP A 257 22.08 41.21 -47.91
CA ASP A 257 21.39 40.37 -46.93
C ASP A 257 22.38 39.50 -46.11
N ASN A 258 23.67 39.85 -46.10
CA ASN A 258 24.73 39.10 -45.43
C ASN A 258 25.04 39.70 -44.05
N PHE A 259 24.17 39.44 -43.09
CA PHE A 259 24.32 39.87 -41.69
C PHE A 259 24.10 38.70 -40.73
N PRO A 260 24.59 38.81 -39.47
CA PRO A 260 24.45 37.74 -38.49
C PRO A 260 22.97 37.44 -38.19
N PRO A 261 22.62 36.17 -37.94
CA PRO A 261 21.25 35.83 -37.61
C PRO A 261 20.85 36.49 -36.29
N VAL A 262 19.57 36.86 -36.21
CA VAL A 262 18.97 37.35 -34.97
C VAL A 262 18.84 36.19 -34.00
N ILE A 263 19.53 36.26 -32.85
CA ILE A 263 19.54 35.18 -31.85
C ILE A 263 18.57 35.50 -30.73
N GLU A 264 17.73 34.54 -30.37
CA GLU A 264 16.86 34.64 -29.21
C GLU A 264 17.53 34.07 -27.97
N ILE A 265 17.45 34.82 -26.87
CA ILE A 265 17.98 34.40 -25.57
C ILE A 265 16.99 34.67 -24.46
N ASN A 266 17.22 34.05 -23.31
CA ASN A 266 16.68 34.51 -22.04
C ASN A 266 17.86 34.89 -21.14
N SER A 267 18.04 36.19 -20.91
CA SER A 267 19.19 36.71 -20.16
C SER A 267 19.21 36.26 -18.70
N LYS A 268 18.05 35.94 -18.09
CA LYS A 268 17.96 35.48 -16.70
C LYS A 268 18.41 34.03 -16.57
N THR A 269 18.03 33.16 -17.50
CA THR A 269 18.37 31.72 -17.45
C THR A 269 19.70 31.41 -18.16
N GLY A 270 20.07 32.23 -19.14
CA GLY A 270 21.19 31.98 -20.06
C GLY A 270 20.81 31.12 -21.28
N GLU A 271 19.52 30.78 -21.46
CA GLU A 271 19.03 30.11 -22.67
C GLU A 271 19.49 30.88 -23.93
N GLY A 272 20.01 30.17 -24.93
CA GLY A 272 20.52 30.75 -26.18
C GLY A 272 22.00 31.18 -26.15
N ILE A 273 22.69 31.14 -25.00
CA ILE A 273 24.15 31.35 -24.93
C ILE A 273 24.94 30.35 -25.79
N PRO A 274 24.57 29.06 -25.90
CA PRO A 274 25.24 28.14 -26.83
C PRO A 274 25.21 28.62 -28.28
N LYS A 275 24.08 29.16 -28.75
CA LYS A 275 23.92 29.72 -30.11
C LYS A 275 24.78 30.97 -30.31
N ILE A 276 24.83 31.86 -29.32
CA ILE A 276 25.75 33.01 -29.33
C ILE A 276 27.19 32.49 -29.50
N THR A 277 27.58 31.55 -28.67
CA THR A 277 28.96 31.04 -28.61
C THR A 277 29.37 30.30 -29.88
N GLU A 278 28.44 29.56 -30.50
CA GLU A 278 28.64 28.93 -31.82
C GLU A 278 28.96 29.98 -32.89
N ILE A 279 28.19 31.06 -32.93
CA ILE A 279 28.41 32.14 -33.89
C ILE A 279 29.73 32.87 -33.60
N ILE A 280 30.04 33.14 -32.34
CA ILE A 280 31.34 33.69 -31.93
C ILE A 280 32.48 32.82 -32.50
N CYS A 281 32.40 31.49 -32.35
CA CYS A 281 33.42 30.57 -32.86
C CYS A 281 33.52 30.52 -34.40
N GLN A 282 32.45 30.87 -35.12
CA GLN A 282 32.53 30.94 -36.58
C GLN A 282 33.27 32.20 -37.05
N ILE A 283 33.38 33.23 -36.20
CA ILE A 283 33.76 34.58 -36.59
C ILE A 283 35.11 35.00 -36.03
N ILE A 284 35.39 34.66 -34.77
CA ILE A 284 36.68 35.02 -34.16
C ILE A 284 37.81 34.20 -34.80
N PRO A 285 39.05 34.72 -34.83
CA PRO A 285 40.19 34.00 -35.41
C PRO A 285 40.34 32.61 -34.80
N SER A 286 40.56 31.58 -35.63
CA SER A 286 40.73 30.19 -35.18
C SER A 286 41.84 30.03 -34.13
N ALA A 287 42.87 30.88 -34.20
CA ALA A 287 43.94 30.95 -33.21
C ALA A 287 43.48 31.33 -31.78
N LYS A 288 42.28 31.90 -31.60
CA LYS A 288 41.65 32.22 -30.30
C LYS A 288 40.72 31.12 -29.77
N ILE A 289 40.29 30.16 -30.59
CA ILE A 289 39.13 29.28 -30.33
C ILE A 289 39.41 28.12 -29.36
N GLY A 290 40.68 27.84 -29.01
CA GLY A 290 41.06 26.84 -27.99
C GLY A 290 40.25 25.53 -28.06
N ASN A 291 39.83 25.02 -26.90
CA ASN A 291 39.01 23.80 -26.77
C ASN A 291 37.50 24.02 -26.96
N LEU A 292 37.05 25.26 -27.21
CA LEU A 292 35.63 25.59 -27.27
C LEU A 292 34.90 24.90 -28.44
N GLY A 293 35.58 24.69 -29.56
CA GLY A 293 35.01 23.99 -30.72
C GLY A 293 34.60 22.53 -30.42
N THR A 294 35.31 21.84 -29.53
CA THR A 294 34.97 20.48 -29.07
C THR A 294 33.75 20.50 -28.14
N VAL A 295 33.73 21.47 -27.21
CA VAL A 295 32.62 21.64 -26.26
C VAL A 295 31.29 21.90 -26.97
N LEU A 296 31.31 22.75 -28.00
CA LEU A 296 30.12 23.13 -28.78
C LEU A 296 29.56 22.03 -29.69
N LYS A 297 30.41 21.14 -30.21
CA LYS A 297 29.97 20.11 -31.18
C LYS A 297 29.28 18.93 -30.51
N ASP A 298 29.94 18.32 -29.52
CA ASP A 298 29.52 17.02 -29.01
C ASP A 298 29.29 16.99 -27.50
N ASP A 299 30.10 17.70 -26.71
CA ASP A 299 30.05 17.57 -25.25
C ASP A 299 28.78 18.20 -24.68
N LEU A 300 28.33 19.33 -25.22
CA LEU A 300 27.14 20.04 -24.75
C LEU A 300 25.88 19.19 -24.85
N LYS A 301 25.59 18.65 -26.04
CA LYS A 301 24.42 17.80 -26.28
C LYS A 301 24.49 16.51 -25.46
N LYS A 302 25.65 15.85 -25.44
CA LYS A 302 25.84 14.60 -24.68
C LYS A 302 25.70 14.83 -23.17
N TYR A 303 26.30 15.90 -22.65
CA TYR A 303 26.14 16.29 -21.25
C TYR A 303 24.69 16.61 -20.93
N ALA A 304 24.04 17.47 -21.71
CA ALA A 304 22.67 17.90 -21.44
C ALA A 304 21.68 16.75 -21.51
N GLN A 305 21.86 15.81 -22.45
CA GLN A 305 21.06 14.59 -22.51
C GLN A 305 21.28 13.73 -21.27
N LYS A 306 22.53 13.42 -20.93
CA LYS A 306 22.86 12.60 -19.75
C LYS A 306 22.37 13.23 -18.45
N GLU A 307 22.57 14.54 -18.29
CA GLU A 307 22.15 15.28 -17.10
C GLU A 307 20.62 15.36 -17.00
N ARG A 308 19.92 15.50 -18.12
CA ARG A 308 18.46 15.42 -18.16
C ARG A 308 17.96 14.07 -17.67
N GLU A 309 18.52 12.99 -18.21
CA GLU A 309 18.16 11.62 -17.82
C GLU A 309 18.45 11.38 -16.33
N ASN A 310 19.61 11.80 -15.85
CA ASN A 310 19.97 11.71 -14.43
C ASN A 310 19.00 12.46 -13.52
N ARG A 311 18.68 13.72 -13.83
CA ARG A 311 17.76 14.52 -13.01
C ARG A 311 16.35 13.94 -13.03
N TYR A 312 15.89 13.46 -14.19
CA TYR A 312 14.62 12.76 -14.30
C TYR A 312 14.58 11.49 -13.44
N CYS A 313 15.63 10.65 -13.47
CA CYS A 313 15.73 9.46 -12.62
C CYS A 313 15.73 9.79 -11.12
N LYS A 314 16.40 10.87 -10.70
CA LYS A 314 16.33 11.37 -9.31
C LYS A 314 14.92 11.78 -8.93
N THR A 315 14.23 12.52 -9.78
CA THR A 315 12.82 12.89 -9.57
C THR A 315 11.93 11.66 -9.47
N LEU A 316 12.09 10.67 -10.35
CA LEU A 316 11.35 9.41 -10.27
C LEU A 316 11.64 8.63 -8.98
N SER A 317 12.88 8.62 -8.53
CA SER A 317 13.30 7.98 -7.26
C SER A 317 12.64 8.65 -6.07
N LEU A 318 12.63 9.99 -6.06
CA LEU A 318 11.95 10.79 -5.05
C LEU A 318 10.44 10.53 -5.03
N ILE A 319 9.78 10.58 -6.19
CA ILE A 319 8.34 10.34 -6.30
C ILE A 319 8.00 8.92 -5.83
N SER A 320 8.69 7.92 -6.35
CA SER A 320 8.43 6.51 -6.04
C SER A 320 8.72 6.18 -4.59
N GLY A 321 9.85 6.65 -4.05
CA GLY A 321 10.25 6.42 -2.66
C GLY A 321 9.27 7.01 -1.65
N ARG A 322 8.78 8.23 -1.88
CA ARG A 322 7.78 8.87 -0.99
C ARG A 322 6.42 8.19 -1.12
N LEU A 323 5.97 7.91 -2.34
CA LEU A 323 4.62 7.34 -2.57
C LEU A 323 4.48 5.90 -2.13
N ALA A 324 5.56 5.11 -2.16
CA ALA A 324 5.55 3.74 -1.69
C ALA A 324 5.25 3.59 -0.18
N ARG A 325 5.37 4.69 0.58
CA ARG A 325 5.10 4.74 2.02
C ARG A 325 3.65 5.04 2.35
N TYR A 326 2.86 5.51 1.39
CA TYR A 326 1.42 5.65 1.56
C TYR A 326 0.71 4.35 1.25
N THR A 327 -0.46 4.14 1.86
CA THR A 327 -1.33 3.04 1.51
C THR A 327 -1.82 3.18 0.06
N VAL A 328 -1.96 2.07 -0.64
CA VAL A 328 -2.30 2.06 -2.08
C VAL A 328 -3.70 2.60 -2.41
N ASP A 329 -4.56 2.72 -1.39
CA ASP A 329 -5.91 3.30 -1.44
C ASP A 329 -5.98 4.77 -0.99
N LYS A 330 -4.83 5.37 -0.64
CA LYS A 330 -4.79 6.75 -0.15
C LYS A 330 -5.38 7.70 -1.17
N ASN A 331 -6.36 8.50 -0.73
CA ASN A 331 -6.97 9.55 -1.54
C ASN A 331 -6.58 10.94 -1.04
N ILE A 332 -6.39 11.88 -1.96
CA ILE A 332 -6.21 13.32 -1.71
C ILE A 332 -7.21 14.06 -2.59
N ASP A 333 -8.03 14.93 -1.99
CA ASP A 333 -9.08 15.70 -2.68
C ASP A 333 -10.01 14.83 -3.56
N GLY A 334 -10.32 13.62 -3.09
CA GLY A 334 -11.19 12.66 -3.79
C GLY A 334 -10.52 11.91 -4.95
N GLN A 335 -9.21 12.06 -5.17
CA GLN A 335 -8.46 11.34 -6.20
C GLN A 335 -7.50 10.34 -5.57
N SER A 336 -7.35 9.17 -6.22
CA SER A 336 -6.34 8.16 -5.84
C SER A 336 -4.94 8.73 -6.01
N LEU A 337 -4.20 8.77 -4.91
CA LEU A 337 -2.84 9.30 -4.88
C LEU A 337 -1.92 8.57 -5.86
N LEU A 338 -2.00 7.24 -5.91
CA LEU A 338 -1.18 6.42 -6.79
C LEU A 338 -1.53 6.67 -8.27
N GLN A 339 -2.81 6.83 -8.60
CA GLN A 339 -3.26 7.14 -9.95
C GLN A 339 -2.85 8.56 -10.38
N SER A 340 -3.03 9.56 -9.52
CA SER A 340 -2.62 10.94 -9.78
C SER A 340 -1.11 11.01 -9.98
N ALA A 341 -0.33 10.30 -9.16
CA ALA A 341 1.11 10.21 -9.34
C ALA A 341 1.53 9.57 -10.66
N ALA A 342 0.93 8.44 -11.03
CA ALA A 342 1.22 7.78 -12.28
C ALA A 342 0.89 8.68 -13.49
N SER A 343 -0.27 9.34 -13.47
CA SER A 343 -0.68 10.32 -14.49
C SER A 343 0.29 11.49 -14.60
N ALA A 344 0.75 11.99 -13.45
CA ALA A 344 1.68 13.11 -13.40
C ALA A 344 3.11 12.72 -13.81
N ILE A 345 3.58 11.51 -13.49
CA ILE A 345 4.82 10.96 -14.04
C ILE A 345 4.74 10.91 -15.57
N CYS A 346 3.59 10.48 -16.12
CA CYS A 346 3.42 10.47 -17.56
C CYS A 346 3.51 11.87 -18.18
N ALA A 347 2.78 12.83 -17.60
CA ALA A 347 2.84 14.22 -18.02
C ALA A 347 4.27 14.76 -17.96
N TYR A 348 4.91 14.59 -16.81
CA TYR A 348 6.23 15.13 -16.52
C TYR A 348 7.32 14.54 -17.43
N GLY A 349 7.30 13.22 -17.66
CA GLY A 349 8.22 12.56 -18.58
C GLY A 349 8.06 13.08 -20.01
N VAL A 350 6.83 13.25 -20.49
CA VAL A 350 6.57 13.74 -21.85
C VAL A 350 6.96 15.19 -22.01
N MET A 351 6.71 16.02 -20.99
CA MET A 351 7.18 17.41 -20.95
C MET A 351 8.72 17.49 -20.96
N THR A 352 9.39 16.53 -20.32
CA THR A 352 10.86 16.48 -20.22
C THR A 352 11.53 16.00 -21.51
N PHE A 353 10.94 15.02 -22.22
CA PHE A 353 11.59 14.38 -23.37
C PHE A 353 10.97 14.72 -24.75
N LYS A 354 9.76 15.29 -24.81
CA LYS A 354 9.11 15.73 -26.05
C LYS A 354 8.72 17.21 -26.01
N SER A 355 7.48 17.51 -25.62
CA SER A 355 6.92 18.86 -25.58
C SER A 355 5.58 18.86 -24.84
N LEU A 356 5.11 20.05 -24.44
CA LEU A 356 3.80 20.22 -23.80
C LEU A 356 2.65 19.79 -24.73
N ASP A 357 2.75 20.07 -26.03
CA ASP A 357 1.72 19.72 -27.01
C ASP A 357 1.62 18.22 -27.23
N ALA A 358 2.73 17.49 -27.14
CA ALA A 358 2.76 16.03 -27.30
C ALA A 358 1.93 15.29 -26.23
N ILE A 359 1.58 15.94 -25.12
CA ILE A 359 0.70 15.36 -24.09
C ILE A 359 -0.69 15.05 -24.66
N LYS A 360 -1.20 15.87 -25.58
CA LYS A 360 -2.54 15.68 -26.17
C LYS A 360 -2.60 14.37 -26.97
N ASP A 361 -1.51 14.03 -27.65
CA ASP A 361 -1.43 12.89 -28.57
C ASP A 361 -1.33 11.53 -27.86
N ILE A 362 -0.94 11.55 -26.58
CA ILE A 362 -0.72 10.34 -25.77
C ILE A 362 -1.76 10.16 -24.67
N LYS A 363 -2.72 11.09 -24.56
CA LYS A 363 -3.73 11.09 -23.48
C LYS A 363 -4.53 9.79 -23.43
N ALA A 364 -4.88 9.22 -24.58
CA ALA A 364 -5.61 7.95 -24.66
C ALA A 364 -4.79 6.75 -24.13
N GLN A 365 -3.46 6.86 -24.10
CA GLN A 365 -2.59 5.80 -23.56
C GLN A 365 -2.57 5.82 -22.03
N PHE A 366 -2.95 6.93 -21.38
CA PHE A 366 -3.00 7.03 -19.93
C PHE A 366 -4.14 6.20 -19.32
N ASP A 367 -5.18 5.87 -20.09
CA ASP A 367 -6.24 4.97 -19.62
C ASP A 367 -5.69 3.56 -19.32
N SER A 368 -4.61 3.15 -19.99
CA SER A 368 -3.92 1.88 -19.70
C SER A 368 -3.21 1.86 -18.34
N VAL A 369 -2.93 3.03 -17.76
CA VAL A 369 -2.28 3.19 -16.45
C VAL A 369 -3.26 2.85 -15.32
N VAL A 370 -4.55 3.13 -15.50
CA VAL A 370 -5.60 2.86 -14.49
C VAL A 370 -5.66 1.37 -14.14
N GLU A 371 -5.54 0.50 -15.14
CA GLU A 371 -5.61 -0.94 -14.90
C GLU A 371 -4.36 -1.46 -14.17
N GLN A 372 -3.19 -0.91 -14.46
CA GLN A 372 -1.95 -1.24 -13.75
C GLN A 372 -2.00 -0.77 -12.29
N VAL A 373 -2.61 0.39 -12.02
CA VAL A 373 -2.84 0.86 -10.65
C VAL A 373 -3.69 -0.12 -9.85
N LYS A 374 -4.76 -0.67 -10.45
CA LYS A 374 -5.59 -1.69 -9.78
C LYS A 374 -4.81 -2.96 -9.47
N GLN A 375 -3.91 -3.39 -10.37
CA GLN A 375 -3.05 -4.55 -10.11
C GLN A 375 -2.12 -4.32 -8.92
N VAL A 376 -1.53 -3.12 -8.79
CA VAL A 376 -0.72 -2.75 -7.62
C VAL A 376 -1.57 -2.73 -6.35
N GLN A 377 -2.80 -2.19 -6.42
CA GLN A 377 -3.73 -2.16 -5.30
C GLN A 377 -4.10 -3.57 -4.81
N GLY A 378 -4.41 -4.48 -5.74
CA GLY A 378 -4.71 -5.88 -5.41
C GLY A 378 -3.49 -6.65 -4.90
N ALA A 379 -2.29 -6.35 -5.38
CA ALA A 379 -1.06 -6.94 -4.85
C ALA A 379 -0.70 -6.45 -3.43
N ARG A 380 -1.31 -5.34 -2.98
CA ARG A 380 -1.08 -4.71 -1.68
C ARG A 380 -2.38 -4.57 -0.88
N SER A 381 -3.23 -5.60 -0.98
CA SER A 381 -4.42 -5.76 -0.17
C SER A 381 -4.37 -7.08 0.61
N GLU A 382 -4.83 -7.04 1.85
CA GLU A 382 -5.02 -8.21 2.72
C GLU A 382 -6.51 -8.36 3.04
N ASP A 383 -7.03 -9.57 2.91
CA ASP A 383 -8.39 -9.87 3.34
C ASP A 383 -8.47 -9.85 4.87
N ILE A 384 -9.44 -9.10 5.39
CA ILE A 384 -9.80 -9.14 6.80
C ILE A 384 -10.77 -10.30 6.98
N THR A 385 -10.31 -11.38 7.61
CA THR A 385 -11.13 -12.58 7.86
C THR A 385 -11.63 -12.64 9.30
N ILE A 386 -12.87 -13.09 9.48
CA ILE A 386 -13.39 -13.53 10.77
C ILE A 386 -13.82 -14.99 10.69
N LYS A 387 -13.76 -15.71 11.81
CA LYS A 387 -14.28 -17.07 11.91
C LYS A 387 -15.81 -17.03 11.97
N GLU A 388 -16.48 -17.58 10.97
CA GLU A 388 -17.93 -17.77 10.95
C GLU A 388 -18.24 -19.24 11.27
N ASN A 389 -19.10 -19.45 12.28
CA ASN A 389 -19.61 -20.78 12.61
C ASN A 389 -20.64 -21.19 11.54
N VAL A 390 -20.38 -22.28 10.84
CA VAL A 390 -21.38 -22.94 10.00
C VAL A 390 -22.22 -23.83 10.90
N MET A 391 -23.46 -23.42 11.14
CA MET A 391 -24.41 -24.19 11.93
C MET A 391 -25.00 -25.33 11.10
N GLY A 392 -25.26 -26.46 11.75
CA GLY A 392 -26.07 -27.54 11.21
C GLY A 392 -26.88 -28.19 12.30
N THR A 393 -27.83 -29.02 11.92
CA THR A 393 -28.68 -29.75 12.86
C THR A 393 -28.10 -31.12 13.11
N LYS A 394 -28.06 -31.52 14.38
CA LYS A 394 -27.77 -32.89 14.78
C LYS A 394 -28.98 -33.47 15.51
N ASP A 395 -29.48 -34.58 14.99
CA ASP A 395 -30.60 -35.30 15.57
C ASP A 395 -30.18 -35.94 16.89
N ILE A 396 -31.00 -35.75 17.93
CA ILE A 396 -30.94 -36.50 19.17
C ILE A 396 -31.89 -37.68 19.00
N THR A 397 -31.33 -38.88 18.90
CA THR A 397 -32.12 -40.11 18.79
C THR A 397 -32.27 -40.80 20.15
N ARG A 398 -33.42 -41.43 20.37
CA ARG A 398 -33.66 -42.34 21.49
C ARG A 398 -34.17 -43.66 20.95
N ILE A 399 -33.68 -44.73 21.55
CA ILE A 399 -34.06 -46.09 21.18
C ILE A 399 -35.40 -46.43 21.84
N LYS A 400 -36.40 -46.74 21.02
CA LYS A 400 -37.75 -47.14 21.45
C LYS A 400 -37.98 -48.62 21.14
N PRO A 401 -38.40 -49.45 22.12
CA PRO A 401 -38.70 -50.85 21.87
C PRO A 401 -39.99 -51.00 21.04
N THR A 402 -39.95 -51.89 20.05
CA THR A 402 -41.10 -52.27 19.24
C THR A 402 -41.71 -53.55 19.81
N GLU A 403 -42.99 -53.51 20.14
CA GLU A 403 -43.72 -54.61 20.79
C GLU A 403 -44.67 -55.33 19.80
N GLN A 404 -44.75 -56.66 19.91
CA GLN A 404 -45.67 -57.50 19.14
C GLN A 404 -46.31 -58.55 20.05
N GLU A 405 -47.62 -58.77 19.90
CA GLU A 405 -48.32 -59.83 20.63
C GLU A 405 -48.06 -61.18 19.97
N VAL A 406 -47.58 -62.14 20.76
CA VAL A 406 -47.26 -63.50 20.33
C VAL A 406 -48.09 -64.47 21.17
N GLU A 407 -48.75 -65.43 20.51
CA GLU A 407 -49.55 -66.45 21.17
C GLU A 407 -48.63 -67.54 21.74
N VAL A 408 -48.71 -67.77 23.06
CA VAL A 408 -47.88 -68.71 23.80
C VAL A 408 -48.76 -69.78 24.44
N GLU A 409 -48.43 -71.05 24.20
CA GLU A 409 -49.13 -72.20 24.80
C GLU A 409 -48.53 -72.53 26.17
N TYR A 410 -49.37 -72.79 27.17
CA TYR A 410 -48.96 -73.25 28.50
C TYR A 410 -49.85 -74.39 28.99
N THR A 411 -49.35 -75.23 29.87
CA THR A 411 -50.05 -76.42 30.38
C THR A 411 -50.43 -76.26 31.85
N GLU A 412 -51.68 -76.60 32.18
CA GLU A 412 -52.21 -76.66 33.54
C GLU A 412 -52.65 -78.09 33.89
N TRP A 413 -52.58 -78.44 35.18
CA TRP A 413 -52.96 -79.77 35.68
C TRP A 413 -54.21 -79.67 36.55
N ARG A 414 -55.21 -80.52 36.31
CA ARG A 414 -56.50 -80.56 37.03
C ARG A 414 -56.74 -81.93 37.67
N PRO A 415 -57.20 -82.01 38.93
CA PRO A 415 -57.52 -83.28 39.60
C PRO A 415 -58.93 -83.80 39.26
N GLU A 416 -59.07 -85.12 39.11
CA GLU A 416 -60.32 -85.85 38.87
C GLU A 416 -60.42 -87.09 39.81
N GLU A 417 -61.59 -87.36 40.41
CA GLU A 417 -61.77 -88.39 41.45
C GLU A 417 -62.45 -89.67 40.91
N LYS A 418 -61.91 -90.85 41.25
CA LYS A 418 -62.47 -92.19 40.92
C LYS A 418 -62.64 -93.05 42.18
N THR A 419 -63.70 -93.85 42.26
CA THR A 419 -64.04 -94.69 43.43
C THR A 419 -63.97 -96.19 43.13
N GLU A 420 -63.33 -96.98 44.00
CA GLU A 420 -63.22 -98.45 43.91
C GLU A 420 -63.60 -99.13 45.25
N THR A 421 -64.25 -100.32 45.21
CA THR A 421 -64.76 -101.06 46.39
C THR A 421 -63.77 -102.13 46.88
N ILE A 422 -63.55 -102.24 48.20
CA ILE A 422 -62.65 -103.23 48.84
C ILE A 422 -63.29 -103.88 50.09
N GLU A 423 -62.97 -105.16 50.39
CA GLU A 423 -63.53 -105.94 51.52
C GLU A 423 -62.62 -105.91 52.78
N GLU A 424 -63.20 -105.77 53.99
CA GLU A 424 -62.50 -105.71 55.29
C GLU A 424 -63.23 -106.54 56.40
N GLU A 425 -62.50 -107.18 57.33
CA GLU A 425 -63.06 -107.98 58.45
C GLU A 425 -63.17 -107.18 59.76
N VAL A 426 -64.30 -107.29 60.48
CA VAL A 426 -64.61 -106.53 61.73
C VAL A 426 -65.28 -107.42 62.81
N ASP A 427 -64.93 -107.25 64.09
CA ASP A 427 -65.46 -108.01 65.26
C ASP A 427 -66.82 -107.49 65.80
N VAL A 428 -67.77 -108.38 66.14
CA VAL A 428 -69.16 -108.05 66.56
C VAL A 428 -69.58 -108.79 67.87
N PRO A 429 -70.24 -108.16 68.87
CA PRO A 429 -70.58 -108.76 70.17
C PRO A 429 -71.80 -109.73 70.22
N VAL A 430 -71.77 -110.75 71.11
CA VAL A 430 -72.80 -111.79 71.37
C VAL A 430 -72.89 -112.17 72.88
N GLU A 431 -74.10 -112.31 73.47
CA GLU A 431 -74.34 -112.58 74.93
C GLU A 431 -74.32 -114.07 75.36
N ARG A 432 -73.82 -114.39 76.58
CA ARG A 432 -73.82 -115.75 77.21
C ARG A 432 -74.08 -115.74 78.75
N THR A 433 -74.41 -116.89 79.37
CA THR A 433 -74.88 -117.03 80.80
C THR A 433 -74.22 -118.21 81.56
N SER A 434 -73.87 -118.05 82.86
CA SER A 434 -73.35 -119.14 83.74
C SER A 434 -73.93 -119.16 85.19
N PHE A 435 -73.78 -120.26 85.96
CA PHE A 435 -74.41 -120.50 87.29
C PHE A 435 -73.42 -120.96 88.39
N PHE A 436 -73.62 -120.56 89.67
CA PHE A 436 -72.78 -121.01 90.81
C PHE A 436 -73.60 -121.26 92.13
N PRO A 437 -73.16 -122.17 93.05
CA PRO A 437 -73.90 -122.56 94.27
C PRO A 437 -73.62 -121.69 95.54
N GLN A 438 -74.60 -121.57 96.45
CA GLN A 438 -74.58 -120.82 97.73
C GLN A 438 -75.32 -121.59 98.86
N THR A 439 -74.81 -121.56 100.11
CA THR A 439 -75.37 -122.26 101.30
C THR A 439 -76.15 -121.32 102.24
N VAL A 440 -77.28 -121.77 102.81
CA VAL A 440 -78.14 -121.04 103.77
C VAL A 440 -78.67 -121.97 104.89
N GLU A 441 -78.74 -121.47 106.14
CA GLU A 441 -79.20 -122.20 107.34
C GLU A 441 -80.73 -122.06 107.62
N VAL A 442 -81.39 -123.15 108.07
CA VAL A 442 -82.81 -123.21 108.47
C VAL A 442 -83.04 -124.10 109.73
N ARG A 443 -84.05 -123.84 110.58
CA ARG A 443 -84.36 -124.62 111.81
C ARG A 443 -85.01 -126.01 111.54
N GLY A 444 -84.55 -127.06 112.23
CA GLY A 444 -85.01 -128.48 112.17
C GLY A 444 -84.75 -129.30 113.47
N ILE A 445 -85.11 -130.58 113.53
CA ILE A 445 -84.97 -131.45 114.73
C ILE A 445 -83.59 -132.11 114.76
N VAL A 446 -82.93 -132.16 115.93
CA VAL A 446 -81.61 -132.77 116.17
C VAL A 446 -81.60 -133.60 117.47
N ASP A 447 -80.91 -134.75 117.46
CA ASP A 447 -80.78 -135.64 118.62
C ASP A 447 -79.64 -135.16 119.55
N VAL A 448 -79.89 -135.05 120.86
CA VAL A 448 -78.91 -134.60 121.87
C VAL A 448 -78.72 -135.66 122.97
N THR A 449 -77.47 -136.01 123.27
CA THR A 449 -77.10 -137.04 124.26
C THR A 449 -76.84 -136.42 125.64
N LYS A 450 -77.51 -136.89 126.70
CA LYS A 450 -77.39 -136.41 128.10
C LYS A 450 -76.92 -137.50 129.07
N PRO A 451 -76.11 -137.21 130.11
CA PRO A 451 -75.62 -138.20 131.07
C PRO A 451 -76.67 -138.67 132.09
N ARG A 452 -76.68 -139.98 132.39
CA ARG A 452 -77.53 -140.66 133.39
C ARG A 452 -76.89 -140.63 134.79
N SER A 453 -77.72 -140.45 135.81
CA SER A 453 -77.27 -140.41 137.22
C SER A 453 -76.81 -141.79 137.71
N TRP A 454 -76.02 -141.82 138.80
CA TRP A 454 -75.40 -143.04 139.32
C TRP A 454 -76.42 -144.15 139.70
N LEU A 455 -77.62 -143.78 140.15
CA LEU A 455 -78.72 -144.72 140.40
C LEU A 455 -79.26 -145.33 139.09
N GLY A 456 -79.25 -144.57 137.98
CA GLY A 456 -79.66 -145.04 136.65
C GLY A 456 -78.62 -145.96 135.99
N LYS A 457 -77.33 -145.72 136.21
CA LYS A 457 -76.25 -146.62 135.77
C LYS A 457 -76.36 -148.01 136.41
N LEU A 458 -76.80 -148.09 137.67
CA LEU A 458 -76.92 -149.35 138.43
C LEU A 458 -78.02 -150.31 137.90
N TRP A 459 -79.04 -149.79 137.19
CA TRP A 459 -80.15 -150.60 136.64
C TRP A 459 -80.03 -150.90 135.13
N THR A 460 -79.31 -150.09 134.34
CA THR A 460 -79.22 -150.30 132.86
C THR A 460 -77.81 -150.48 132.31
N GLY A 461 -76.75 -150.19 133.08
CA GLY A 461 -75.36 -150.31 132.63
C GLY A 461 -74.87 -149.23 131.64
N GLU A 462 -75.65 -148.18 131.37
CA GLU A 462 -75.31 -147.13 130.39
C GLU A 462 -75.30 -145.72 130.99
N ASP A 463 -74.32 -144.92 130.54
CA ASP A 463 -73.96 -143.62 131.10
C ASP A 463 -74.80 -142.45 130.60
N THR A 464 -75.62 -142.64 129.57
CA THR A 464 -76.31 -141.55 128.85
C THR A 464 -77.67 -141.98 128.29
N TYR A 465 -78.52 -141.03 127.90
CA TYR A 465 -79.70 -141.25 127.06
C TYR A 465 -79.84 -140.14 126.01
N THR A 466 -80.57 -140.41 124.94
CA THR A 466 -80.77 -139.47 123.81
C THR A 466 -82.17 -138.89 123.83
N GLU A 467 -82.29 -137.58 123.63
CA GLU A 467 -83.54 -136.80 123.61
C GLU A 467 -83.57 -135.89 122.36
N GLN A 468 -84.73 -135.70 121.74
CA GLN A 468 -84.88 -134.87 120.54
C GLN A 468 -85.14 -133.40 120.90
N GLU A 469 -84.33 -132.48 120.38
CA GLU A 469 -84.47 -131.03 120.55
C GLU A 469 -84.45 -130.30 119.17
N VAL A 470 -84.89 -129.04 119.11
CA VAL A 470 -84.94 -128.26 117.85
C VAL A 470 -83.66 -127.41 117.70
N GLY A 471 -82.91 -127.58 116.59
CA GLY A 471 -81.65 -126.90 116.25
C GLY A 471 -81.59 -126.41 114.79
N ASN A 472 -80.45 -125.87 114.31
CA ASN A 472 -80.28 -125.36 112.94
C ASN A 472 -79.61 -126.39 112.01
N VAL A 473 -79.97 -126.42 110.72
CA VAL A 473 -79.43 -127.32 109.67
C VAL A 473 -79.19 -126.56 108.34
N GLU A 474 -78.06 -126.79 107.68
CA GLU A 474 -77.65 -126.11 106.41
C GLU A 474 -78.26 -126.73 105.13
N ARG A 475 -78.53 -125.91 104.08
CA ARG A 475 -78.92 -126.34 102.72
C ARG A 475 -78.27 -125.47 101.61
N ASN A 476 -77.99 -126.06 100.44
CA ASN A 476 -77.36 -125.41 99.26
C ASN A 476 -78.37 -125.07 98.13
N VAL A 477 -78.23 -123.92 97.45
CA VAL A 477 -79.07 -123.42 96.31
C VAL A 477 -78.23 -122.70 95.22
N ILE A 478 -78.63 -122.63 93.93
CA ILE A 478 -77.85 -122.11 92.77
C ILE A 478 -78.51 -120.87 92.12
N VAL A 479 -77.73 -119.86 91.66
CA VAL A 479 -78.23 -118.58 91.07
C VAL A 479 -77.47 -118.15 89.77
N PRO A 480 -78.12 -117.64 88.69
CA PRO A 480 -77.48 -117.25 87.39
C PRO A 480 -76.88 -115.81 87.25
N TYR A 481 -75.89 -115.63 86.35
CA TYR A 481 -75.25 -114.35 85.94
C TYR A 481 -74.95 -114.28 84.41
N HIS A 482 -75.10 -113.12 83.75
CA HIS A 482 -74.98 -112.90 82.27
C HIS A 482 -73.77 -112.00 81.88
N TYR A 483 -73.09 -112.25 80.74
CA TYR A 483 -72.00 -111.41 80.17
C TYR A 483 -71.88 -111.48 78.62
N ILE A 484 -71.16 -110.53 77.98
CA ILE A 484 -71.03 -110.36 76.49
C ILE A 484 -69.64 -110.78 75.98
N ASP A 485 -69.57 -111.48 74.84
CA ASP A 485 -68.37 -111.99 74.11
C ASP A 485 -68.35 -111.47 72.64
N TYR A 486 -67.31 -111.69 71.80
CA TYR A 486 -67.23 -111.13 70.41
C TYR A 486 -66.77 -112.15 69.33
N GLU A 487 -67.35 -112.12 68.12
CA GLU A 487 -67.03 -112.98 66.95
C GLU A 487 -66.83 -112.16 65.63
N LYS A 488 -65.99 -112.63 64.69
CA LYS A 488 -65.59 -111.92 63.44
C LYS A 488 -66.59 -112.03 62.27
N GLN A 489 -66.83 -110.93 61.53
CA GLN A 489 -67.60 -110.88 60.27
C GLN A 489 -66.96 -109.95 59.20
N THR A 490 -67.10 -110.28 57.90
CA THR A 490 -66.56 -109.51 56.75
C THR A 490 -67.58 -108.51 56.18
N ARG A 491 -67.17 -107.27 55.82
CA ARG A 491 -68.01 -106.24 55.15
C ARG A 491 -67.25 -105.45 54.07
N GLU A 492 -67.94 -105.05 53.00
CA GLU A 492 -67.39 -104.26 51.88
C GLU A 492 -67.46 -102.73 52.10
N ARG A 493 -66.47 -101.97 51.63
CA ARG A 493 -66.38 -100.49 51.73
C ARG A 493 -65.79 -99.86 50.45
N ASP A 494 -66.42 -98.78 49.96
CA ASP A 494 -65.94 -97.96 48.83
C ASP A 494 -64.86 -96.95 49.25
N VAL A 495 -63.78 -96.82 48.46
CA VAL A 495 -62.69 -95.87 48.67
C VAL A 495 -62.43 -95.03 47.41
N THR A 496 -62.45 -93.70 47.54
CA THR A 496 -62.22 -92.74 46.45
C THR A 496 -60.74 -92.33 46.37
N LYS A 497 -60.16 -92.29 45.16
CA LYS A 497 -58.78 -91.88 44.86
C LYS A 497 -58.75 -90.81 43.75
N THR A 498 -57.90 -89.80 43.90
CA THR A 498 -57.76 -88.66 42.96
C THR A 498 -56.59 -88.88 41.97
N GLU A 499 -56.83 -88.71 40.67
CA GLU A 499 -55.82 -88.72 39.59
C GLU A 499 -55.70 -87.31 38.95
N TRP A 500 -54.52 -86.93 38.45
CA TRP A 500 -54.27 -85.59 37.86
C TRP A 500 -54.14 -85.67 36.33
N ILE A 501 -54.85 -84.79 35.61
CA ILE A 501 -54.91 -84.75 34.13
C ILE A 501 -54.33 -83.41 33.62
N GLN A 502 -53.55 -83.47 32.54
CA GLN A 502 -52.87 -82.31 31.93
C GLN A 502 -53.71 -81.70 30.79
N GLU A 503 -54.02 -80.40 30.85
CA GLU A 503 -54.69 -79.62 29.81
C GLU A 503 -53.76 -78.53 29.25
N THR A 504 -53.77 -78.32 27.93
CA THR A 504 -52.93 -77.30 27.25
C THR A 504 -53.80 -76.12 26.81
N ASN A 505 -53.46 -74.91 27.26
CA ASN A 505 -54.16 -73.64 26.99
C ASN A 505 -53.27 -72.66 26.21
N LYS A 506 -53.85 -71.69 25.49
CA LYS A 506 -53.11 -70.62 24.76
C LYS A 506 -53.43 -69.24 25.33
N LYS A 507 -52.42 -68.36 25.40
CA LYS A 507 -52.51 -66.97 25.88
C LYS A 507 -51.69 -66.06 24.98
N LEU A 508 -52.18 -64.85 24.67
CA LEU A 508 -51.39 -63.82 24.00
C LEU A 508 -50.47 -63.12 25.01
N GLU A 509 -49.17 -63.04 24.70
CA GLU A 509 -48.17 -62.29 25.46
C GLU A 509 -47.51 -61.24 24.56
N THR A 510 -47.44 -60.00 25.03
CA THR A 510 -46.70 -58.91 24.36
C THR A 510 -45.20 -59.12 24.55
N ARG A 511 -44.45 -59.27 23.45
CA ARG A 511 -42.99 -59.42 23.45
C ARG A 511 -42.32 -58.30 22.67
N ILE A 512 -41.19 -57.81 23.17
CA ILE A 512 -40.34 -56.84 22.46
C ILE A 512 -39.65 -57.60 21.33
N VAL A 513 -39.97 -57.24 20.08
CA VAL A 513 -39.44 -57.89 18.87
C VAL A 513 -38.32 -57.10 18.21
N GLY A 514 -38.07 -55.86 18.64
CA GLY A 514 -36.97 -55.05 18.14
C GLY A 514 -36.85 -53.70 18.84
N TYR A 515 -35.95 -52.88 18.33
CA TYR A 515 -35.75 -51.50 18.76
C TYR A 515 -35.66 -50.61 17.52
N GLU A 516 -36.37 -49.49 17.51
CA GLU A 516 -36.29 -48.45 16.48
C GLU A 516 -35.68 -47.17 17.05
N GLU A 517 -34.88 -46.48 16.24
CA GLU A 517 -34.36 -45.16 16.61
C GLU A 517 -35.40 -44.09 16.24
N GLU A 518 -35.92 -43.40 17.25
CA GLU A 518 -36.84 -42.27 17.09
C GLU A 518 -36.05 -40.97 17.32
N ILE A 519 -36.14 -40.02 16.39
CA ILE A 519 -35.58 -38.68 16.55
C ILE A 519 -36.46 -37.94 17.56
N VAL A 520 -35.93 -37.67 18.74
CA VAL A 520 -36.69 -37.04 19.84
C VAL A 520 -36.53 -35.53 19.85
N ASP A 521 -35.43 -35.02 19.32
CA ASP A 521 -35.14 -33.59 19.25
C ASP A 521 -34.07 -33.30 18.20
N THR A 522 -33.93 -32.04 17.80
CA THR A 522 -32.88 -31.58 16.90
C THR A 522 -32.15 -30.40 17.53
N VAL A 523 -30.84 -30.53 17.74
CA VAL A 523 -30.03 -29.44 18.30
C VAL A 523 -29.15 -28.80 17.22
N GLU A 524 -29.09 -27.48 17.22
CA GLU A 524 -28.13 -26.75 16.40
C GLU A 524 -26.72 -26.92 16.95
N VAL A 525 -25.82 -27.42 16.12
CA VAL A 525 -24.40 -27.61 16.45
C VAL A 525 -23.53 -26.89 15.43
N VAL A 526 -22.39 -26.38 15.87
CA VAL A 526 -21.37 -25.82 14.98
C VAL A 526 -20.71 -26.98 14.24
N LEU A 527 -20.97 -27.11 12.93
CA LEU A 527 -20.39 -28.16 12.10
C LEU A 527 -18.92 -27.87 11.76
N THR A 528 -18.61 -26.61 11.47
CA THR A 528 -17.25 -26.15 11.13
C THR A 528 -17.12 -24.64 11.30
N GLN A 529 -15.89 -24.15 11.37
CA GLN A 529 -15.57 -22.72 11.31
C GLN A 529 -14.89 -22.41 9.99
N VAL A 530 -15.51 -21.54 9.18
CA VAL A 530 -14.94 -21.07 7.92
C VAL A 530 -14.44 -19.64 8.07
N ASP A 531 -13.37 -19.30 7.35
CA ASP A 531 -12.91 -17.92 7.26
C ASP A 531 -13.81 -17.15 6.30
N LYS A 532 -14.52 -16.15 6.83
CA LYS A 532 -15.34 -15.21 6.06
C LYS A 532 -14.60 -13.90 5.90
N VAL A 533 -14.38 -13.48 4.66
CA VAL A 533 -13.83 -12.16 4.34
C VAL A 533 -14.88 -11.10 4.67
N VAL A 534 -14.57 -10.19 5.59
CA VAL A 534 -15.46 -9.10 6.04
C VAL A 534 -14.96 -7.71 5.67
N GLY A 535 -13.80 -7.62 5.05
CA GLY A 535 -13.26 -6.37 4.54
C GLY A 535 -11.89 -6.56 3.92
N THR A 536 -11.31 -5.46 3.47
CA THR A 536 -9.99 -5.44 2.85
C THR A 536 -9.14 -4.37 3.52
N LYS A 537 -7.94 -4.74 3.95
CA LYS A 537 -6.93 -3.83 4.48
C LYS A 537 -5.92 -3.53 3.38
N TYR A 538 -5.74 -2.25 3.06
CA TYR A 538 -4.71 -1.83 2.10
C TYR A 538 -3.39 -1.56 2.82
N LEU A 539 -2.31 -2.07 2.25
CA LEU A 539 -0.95 -1.90 2.76
C LEU A 539 -0.26 -0.71 2.10
N ALA A 540 0.85 -0.27 2.69
CA ALA A 540 1.78 0.66 2.05
C ALA A 540 2.21 0.11 0.67
N GLY A 541 2.42 0.99 -0.31
CA GLY A 541 2.73 0.60 -1.69
C GLY A 541 3.92 -0.35 -1.84
N GLY A 542 4.97 -0.17 -1.03
CA GLY A 542 6.11 -1.09 -0.98
C GLY A 542 6.83 -1.26 -2.33
N TYR A 543 7.48 -2.41 -2.49
CA TYR A 543 8.12 -2.79 -3.76
C TYR A 543 7.18 -2.72 -4.98
N PRO A 544 5.92 -3.22 -4.96
CA PRO A 544 5.04 -3.16 -6.13
C PRO A 544 4.77 -1.75 -6.66
N ALA A 545 4.55 -0.78 -5.76
CA ALA A 545 4.33 0.61 -6.16
C ALA A 545 5.59 1.24 -6.77
N ILE A 546 6.76 0.97 -6.18
CA ILE A 546 8.05 1.45 -6.70
C ILE A 546 8.32 0.88 -8.09
N LYS A 547 8.18 -0.43 -8.25
CA LYS A 547 8.38 -1.11 -9.52
C LYS A 547 7.50 -0.49 -10.62
N PHE A 548 6.22 -0.30 -10.31
CA PHE A 548 5.26 0.29 -11.23
C PHE A 548 5.61 1.73 -11.61
N LEU A 549 5.82 2.62 -10.63
CA LEU A 549 6.07 4.04 -10.89
C LEU A 549 7.39 4.27 -11.64
N LEU A 550 8.46 3.54 -11.28
CA LEU A 550 9.74 3.60 -11.97
C LEU A 550 9.67 2.98 -13.37
N GLY A 551 8.99 1.84 -13.50
CA GLY A 551 8.78 1.17 -14.80
C GLY A 551 8.00 2.07 -15.77
N LEU A 552 6.95 2.73 -15.28
CA LEU A 552 6.19 3.72 -16.03
C LEU A 552 7.07 4.90 -16.44
N GLY A 553 7.78 5.51 -15.48
CA GLY A 553 8.62 6.68 -15.73
C GLY A 553 9.73 6.43 -16.75
N LEU A 554 10.49 5.34 -16.60
CA LEU A 554 11.55 4.95 -17.55
C LEU A 554 10.98 4.50 -18.90
N GLY A 555 9.82 3.84 -18.89
CA GLY A 555 9.14 3.45 -20.12
C GLY A 555 8.73 4.65 -20.96
N ILE A 556 8.34 5.74 -20.31
CA ILE A 556 8.00 6.99 -20.99
C ILE A 556 9.23 7.69 -21.52
N GLN A 557 10.34 7.71 -20.78
CA GLN A 557 11.63 8.17 -21.30
C GLN A 557 12.00 7.40 -22.56
N ASN A 558 11.96 6.06 -22.53
CA ASN A 558 12.30 5.22 -23.67
C ASN A 558 11.38 5.47 -24.88
N PHE A 559 10.07 5.54 -24.65
CA PHE A 559 9.08 5.89 -25.67
C PHE A 559 9.31 7.27 -26.28
N CYS A 560 9.73 8.24 -25.47
CA CYS A 560 9.91 9.62 -25.93
C CYS A 560 11.22 9.82 -26.69
N SER A 561 12.29 9.15 -26.25
CA SER A 561 13.63 9.30 -26.81
C SER A 561 13.89 8.46 -28.06
N ASN A 562 13.13 7.38 -28.29
CA ASN A 562 13.35 6.46 -29.42
C ASN A 562 12.28 6.57 -30.51
N THR A 563 12.70 7.00 -31.70
CA THR A 563 11.86 7.05 -32.90
C THR A 563 11.47 5.63 -33.34
N GLY A 564 10.20 5.26 -33.12
CA GLY A 564 9.64 3.96 -33.51
C GLY A 564 9.32 3.01 -32.35
N ALA A 565 9.61 3.40 -31.11
CA ALA A 565 9.17 2.65 -29.94
C ALA A 565 7.64 2.80 -29.73
N THR A 566 6.94 1.70 -29.42
CA THR A 566 5.53 1.76 -29.04
C THR A 566 5.40 1.94 -27.53
N TRP A 567 4.33 2.60 -27.08
CA TRP A 567 4.05 2.84 -25.65
C TRP A 567 4.18 1.54 -24.84
N THR A 568 3.38 0.53 -25.18
CA THR A 568 3.31 -0.75 -24.46
C THR A 568 4.66 -1.46 -24.39
N LYS A 569 5.41 -1.50 -25.51
CA LYS A 569 6.73 -2.15 -25.54
C LYS A 569 7.74 -1.41 -24.66
N SER A 570 7.68 -0.07 -24.65
CA SER A 570 8.59 0.75 -23.87
C SER A 570 8.37 0.59 -22.37
N ILE A 571 7.10 0.52 -21.93
CA ILE A 571 6.75 0.23 -20.53
C ILE A 571 7.20 -1.19 -20.15
N GLN A 572 6.86 -2.21 -20.93
CA GLN A 572 7.24 -3.61 -20.63
C GLN A 572 8.75 -3.81 -20.53
N GLN A 573 9.53 -3.24 -21.45
CA GLN A 573 11.00 -3.31 -21.38
C GLN A 573 11.54 -2.65 -20.12
N SER A 574 10.93 -1.54 -19.70
CA SER A 574 11.34 -0.80 -18.51
C SER A 574 10.95 -1.52 -17.23
N GLU A 575 9.79 -2.18 -17.18
CA GLU A 575 9.40 -3.04 -16.06
C GLU A 575 10.35 -4.22 -15.89
N ILE A 576 10.80 -4.85 -16.98
CA ILE A 576 11.81 -5.93 -16.94
C ILE A 576 13.14 -5.40 -16.41
N LEU A 577 13.57 -4.23 -16.90
CA LEU A 577 14.79 -3.58 -16.44
C LEU A 577 14.71 -3.27 -14.93
N ILE A 578 13.62 -2.67 -14.47
CA ILE A 578 13.40 -2.34 -13.07
C ILE A 578 13.32 -3.60 -12.20
N GLU A 579 12.63 -4.66 -12.64
CA GLU A 579 12.61 -5.94 -11.92
C GLU A 579 14.03 -6.51 -11.78
N SER A 580 14.82 -6.49 -12.84
CA SER A 580 16.20 -6.99 -12.80
C SER A 580 17.08 -6.19 -11.84
N LYS A 581 16.88 -4.87 -11.77
CA LYS A 581 17.65 -3.96 -10.92
C LYS A 581 17.21 -3.98 -9.45
N LEU A 582 15.90 -4.09 -9.18
CA LEU A 582 15.34 -3.95 -7.82
C LEU A 582 15.00 -5.26 -7.12
N SER A 583 14.85 -6.38 -7.84
CA SER A 583 14.54 -7.68 -7.22
C SER A 583 15.50 -8.08 -6.09
N PRO A 584 16.83 -7.80 -6.14
CA PRO A 584 17.72 -8.11 -5.02
C PRO A 584 17.42 -7.30 -3.74
N TYR A 585 16.74 -6.17 -3.88
CA TYR A 585 16.46 -5.23 -2.79
C TYR A 585 15.01 -5.29 -2.30
N LYS A 586 14.19 -6.22 -2.79
CA LYS A 586 12.75 -6.28 -2.47
C LYS A 586 12.45 -6.25 -0.97
N SER A 587 13.05 -7.16 -0.20
CA SER A 587 12.87 -7.20 1.26
C SER A 587 13.34 -5.92 1.93
N ARG A 588 14.47 -5.36 1.48
CA ARG A 588 15.03 -4.13 2.02
C ARG A 588 14.14 -2.91 1.75
N ILE A 589 13.53 -2.86 0.58
CA ILE A 589 12.58 -1.82 0.19
C ILE A 589 11.36 -1.86 1.12
N ASP A 590 10.78 -3.04 1.33
CA ASP A 590 9.60 -3.18 2.20
C ASP A 590 9.94 -2.86 3.67
N GLU A 591 11.14 -3.21 4.16
CA GLU A 591 11.63 -2.77 5.48
C GLU A 591 11.74 -1.23 5.59
N LEU A 592 12.33 -0.57 4.58
CA LEU A 592 12.53 0.88 4.59
C LEU A 592 11.22 1.66 4.43
N VAL A 593 10.20 1.04 3.83
CA VAL A 593 8.88 1.66 3.71
C VAL A 593 8.20 1.79 5.08
N GLU A 594 8.37 0.80 5.95
CA GLU A 594 7.81 0.77 7.31
C GLU A 594 8.66 1.55 8.33
N ASP A 595 9.95 1.79 8.05
CA ASP A 595 10.85 2.61 8.89
C ASP A 595 10.43 4.11 8.84
N PRO A 596 10.12 4.77 9.97
CA PRO A 596 9.81 6.21 10.02
C PRO A 596 10.86 7.10 9.37
N GLU A 597 12.15 6.74 9.49
CA GLU A 597 13.29 7.46 8.90
C GLU A 597 13.76 6.84 7.57
N GLY A 598 12.97 5.91 7.02
CA GLY A 598 13.36 5.09 5.88
C GLY A 598 13.31 5.79 4.52
N GLU A 599 12.55 6.88 4.35
CA GLU A 599 12.40 7.56 3.05
C GLU A 599 13.72 8.03 2.44
N LYS A 600 14.59 8.66 3.24
CA LYS A 600 15.88 9.14 2.73
C LYS A 600 16.75 7.97 2.22
N LYS A 601 16.84 6.90 3.02
CA LYS A 601 17.60 5.69 2.68
C LYS A 601 17.00 4.96 1.48
N LEU A 602 15.66 4.97 1.36
CA LEU A 602 14.95 4.39 0.23
C LEU A 602 15.24 5.16 -1.04
N ILE A 603 15.15 6.50 -1.02
CA ILE A 603 15.50 7.34 -2.16
C ILE A 603 16.95 7.13 -2.57
N GLU A 604 17.90 7.12 -1.63
CA GLU A 604 19.32 6.86 -1.91
C GLU A 604 19.53 5.47 -2.54
N LEU A 605 18.83 4.44 -2.06
CA LEU A 605 18.86 3.10 -2.65
C LEU A 605 18.35 3.09 -4.09
N LEU A 606 17.23 3.77 -4.36
CA LEU A 606 16.65 3.87 -5.70
C LEU A 606 17.57 4.64 -6.65
N GLU A 607 18.10 5.79 -6.22
CA GLU A 607 19.04 6.60 -7.02
C GLU A 607 20.30 5.82 -7.39
N ASN A 608 20.93 5.16 -6.41
CA ASN A 608 22.12 4.34 -6.65
C ASN A 608 21.86 3.17 -7.59
N THR A 609 20.64 2.64 -7.59
CA THR A 609 20.27 1.50 -8.44
C THR A 609 19.91 1.95 -9.86
N LEU A 610 19.31 3.13 -10.02
CA LEU A 610 18.85 3.63 -11.32
C LEU A 610 19.94 4.36 -12.11
N ILE A 611 20.80 5.12 -11.43
CA ILE A 611 21.80 6.01 -12.04
C ILE A 611 23.15 5.29 -12.26
N ALA A 612 23.42 4.21 -11.54
CA ALA A 612 24.52 3.28 -11.82
C ALA A 612 24.18 2.36 -13.01
#